data_AF-A0A354GRK8-F1
#
_entry.id   AF-A0A354GRK8-F1
#
_cell.length_a   1.000
_cell.length_b   1.000
_cell.length_c   1.000
_cell.angle_alpha   90.00
_cell.angle_beta   90.00
_cell.angle_gamma   90.00
#
_symmetry.space_group_name_H-M   'P 1'
#
loop_
_entity.id
_entity.type
_entity.pdbx_description
1 polymer ?
#
loop_
_entity_poly.entity_id
_entity_poly.type
_entity_poly.pdbx_seq_one_letter_code
_entity_poly.pdbx_strand_id
1 'polypeptide(L)'
;GILTKAERPILMFPEGTWFRQNDRVGPLQEGLGLIVRQAVKQSERPILIHPVGIKYWLLGDPRPELNRRVEKLERGLGWLPKHGANLPERLGQVGNALLAVKEIERFGRAQEGALDERIRRLTCVLIGDMEKRYLGKEYEGWNLERVRRLRLILVRKLTESRDDADASRVTREALEVLLFCENLSAHSHEYLAERPSLERIAETIQRIEETMADRMEEPVGELGATLAVGPAVDVRAFASKRAARDAGDPLTAAAADGMKSLLLQMLEQGPPPDWNCLPPVGNPLSSAVQWSNGAVVKPDKHAVT
;
A
#
# COMPACT_ATOMS: atom_id res chain seq x y z
N GLY A 1 13.68 -10.09 27.27
CA GLY A 1 12.94 -10.22 26.00
C GLY A 1 13.89 -10.51 24.85
N ILE A 2 13.39 -10.82 23.65
CA ILE A 2 14.24 -11.11 22.47
C ILE A 2 15.20 -9.94 22.17
N LEU A 3 14.71 -8.70 22.24
CA LEU A 3 15.50 -7.49 22.02
C LEU A 3 16.56 -7.21 23.11
N THR A 4 16.40 -7.75 24.32
CA THR A 4 17.32 -7.47 25.43
C THR A 4 18.57 -8.37 25.38
N LYS A 5 18.43 -9.59 24.86
CA LYS A 5 19.54 -10.54 24.71
C LYS A 5 20.28 -10.38 23.38
N ALA A 6 19.58 -9.88 22.34
CA ALA A 6 20.11 -9.63 21.00
C ALA A 6 20.75 -10.85 20.32
N GLU A 7 20.30 -12.05 20.65
CA GLU A 7 20.74 -13.29 20.00
C GLU A 7 20.28 -13.36 18.53
N ARG A 8 19.19 -12.65 18.18
CA ARG A 8 18.66 -12.57 16.81
C ARG A 8 18.09 -11.17 16.52
N PRO A 9 18.30 -10.62 15.30
CA PRO A 9 17.60 -9.43 14.88
C PRO A 9 16.09 -9.72 14.76
N ILE A 10 15.26 -8.71 14.99
CA ILE A 10 13.82 -8.80 14.75
C ILE A 10 13.51 -8.07 13.46
N LEU A 11 12.89 -8.78 12.51
CA LEU A 11 12.30 -8.17 11.32
C LEU A 11 10.86 -7.76 11.64
N MET A 12 10.52 -6.51 11.35
CA MET A 12 9.18 -5.96 11.57
C MET A 12 8.68 -5.29 10.29
N PHE A 13 7.38 -5.44 10.01
CA PHE A 13 6.67 -4.74 8.94
C PHE A 13 5.69 -3.74 9.57
N PRO A 14 6.14 -2.52 9.91
CA PRO A 14 5.38 -1.61 10.76
C PRO A 14 4.13 -1.00 10.11
N GLU A 15 3.90 -1.14 8.80
CA GLU A 15 2.65 -0.72 8.16
C GLU A 15 1.44 -1.56 8.65
N GLY A 16 1.68 -2.86 8.88
CA GLY A 16 0.71 -3.82 9.39
C GLY A 16 -0.56 -4.02 8.55
N THR A 17 -0.57 -3.52 7.31
CA THR A 17 -1.51 -3.85 6.23
C THR A 17 -0.72 -3.80 4.92
N TRP A 18 -1.12 -4.60 3.94
CA TRP A 18 -0.49 -4.67 2.62
C TRP A 18 -1.32 -3.86 1.60
N PHE A 19 -0.84 -2.68 1.18
CA PHE A 19 -1.58 -1.80 0.23
C PHE A 19 -1.26 -2.04 -1.25
N ARG A 20 -0.34 -2.97 -1.57
CA ARG A 20 0.20 -3.19 -2.92
C ARG A 20 0.70 -1.89 -3.58
N GLN A 21 1.34 -1.00 -2.82
CA GLN A 21 1.96 0.21 -3.36
C GLN A 21 3.48 0.06 -3.25
N ASN A 22 4.06 -0.67 -4.18
CA ASN A 22 5.49 -0.98 -4.24
C ASN A 22 6.39 0.26 -4.22
N ASP A 23 5.89 1.40 -4.70
CA ASP A 23 6.65 2.65 -4.77
C ASP A 23 6.29 3.67 -3.68
N ARG A 24 5.47 3.29 -2.68
CA ARG A 24 5.11 4.15 -1.55
C ARG A 24 5.23 3.42 -0.23
N VAL A 25 5.82 4.09 0.75
CA VAL A 25 5.79 3.65 2.15
C VAL A 25 4.49 4.13 2.78
N GLY A 26 3.69 3.19 3.27
CA GLY A 26 2.42 3.47 3.95
C GLY A 26 2.64 4.10 5.34
N PRO A 27 1.56 4.56 5.99
CA PRO A 27 1.61 4.98 7.38
C PRO A 27 2.09 3.84 8.27
N LEU A 28 3.11 4.10 9.09
CA LEU A 28 3.61 3.12 10.05
C LEU A 28 2.80 3.16 11.34
N GLN A 29 2.50 1.99 11.88
CA GLN A 29 1.80 1.86 13.15
C GLN A 29 2.68 2.25 14.33
N GLU A 30 2.05 2.86 15.34
CA GLU A 30 2.69 3.27 16.60
C GLU A 30 3.25 2.10 17.43
N GLY A 31 2.83 0.86 17.13
CA GLY A 31 3.28 -0.35 17.81
C GLY A 31 4.80 -0.53 17.81
N LEU A 32 5.48 -0.06 16.75
CA LEU A 32 6.95 -0.05 16.68
C LEU A 32 7.55 0.75 17.85
N GLY A 33 7.06 1.98 18.05
CA GLY A 33 7.52 2.86 19.12
C GLY A 33 7.36 2.28 20.52
N LEU A 34 6.23 1.61 20.76
CA LEU A 34 5.93 0.98 22.06
C LEU A 34 6.88 -0.18 22.35
N ILE A 35 7.07 -1.10 21.39
CA ILE A 35 7.93 -2.28 21.56
C ILE A 35 9.37 -1.84 21.83
N VAL A 36 9.87 -0.91 21.03
CA VAL A 36 11.26 -0.51 21.07
C VAL A 36 11.57 0.30 22.33
N ARG A 37 10.68 1.21 22.76
CA ARG A 37 10.86 1.93 24.04
C ARG A 37 10.80 1.01 25.26
N GLN A 38 9.92 0.01 25.23
CA GLN A 38 9.87 -0.99 26.31
C GLN A 38 11.16 -1.81 26.35
N ALA A 39 11.72 -2.14 25.19
CA ALA A 39 12.99 -2.85 25.11
C ALA A 39 14.16 -2.00 25.64
N VAL A 40 14.20 -0.69 25.34
CA VAL A 40 15.25 0.22 25.85
C VAL A 40 15.22 0.29 27.38
N LYS A 41 14.04 0.34 28.00
CA LYS A 41 13.92 0.34 29.48
C LYS A 41 14.44 -0.93 30.15
N GLN A 42 14.47 -2.05 29.42
CA GLN A 42 14.85 -3.36 29.92
C GLN A 42 16.25 -3.78 29.45
N SER A 43 17.02 -2.86 28.86
CA SER A 43 18.28 -3.19 28.21
C SER A 43 19.35 -2.13 28.45
N GLU A 44 20.53 -2.58 28.89
CA GLU A 44 21.73 -1.74 29.05
C GLU A 44 22.45 -1.47 27.70
N ARG A 45 22.06 -2.18 26.63
CA ARG A 45 22.67 -2.05 25.30
C ARG A 45 21.91 -1.07 24.41
N PRO A 46 22.58 -0.45 23.43
CA PRO A 46 21.91 0.30 22.38
C PRO A 46 20.93 -0.59 21.60
N ILE A 47 19.73 -0.06 21.36
CA ILE A 47 18.75 -0.63 20.45
C ILE A 47 18.73 0.25 19.21
N LEU A 48 18.98 -0.37 18.06
CA LEU A 48 19.09 0.28 16.77
C LEU A 48 17.96 -0.23 15.86
N ILE A 49 17.38 0.68 15.08
CA ILE A 49 16.44 0.35 14.02
C ILE A 49 17.13 0.59 12.68
N HIS A 50 17.21 -0.44 11.84
CA HIS A 50 17.68 -0.28 10.46
C HIS A 50 16.47 -0.19 9.54
N PRO A 51 16.22 0.95 8.88
CA PRO A 51 15.20 1.02 7.84
C PRO A 51 15.64 0.15 6.66
N VAL A 52 14.72 -0.64 6.13
CA VAL A 52 14.96 -1.50 4.96
C VAL A 52 13.97 -1.09 3.88
N GLY A 53 14.50 -0.65 2.74
CA GLY A 53 13.72 -0.43 1.53
C GLY A 53 13.69 -1.71 0.70
N ILE A 54 12.51 -2.11 0.25
CA ILE A 54 12.33 -3.22 -0.70
C ILE A 54 11.58 -2.67 -1.91
N LYS A 55 12.14 -2.82 -3.10
CA LYS A 55 11.50 -2.44 -4.35
C LYS A 55 11.43 -3.64 -5.28
N TYR A 56 10.24 -3.96 -5.73
CA TYR A 56 9.97 -5.02 -6.70
C TYR A 56 9.95 -4.45 -8.12
N TRP A 57 10.42 -5.25 -9.07
CA TRP A 57 10.49 -4.92 -10.49
C TRP A 57 9.91 -6.05 -11.31
N LEU A 58 9.09 -5.74 -12.30
CA LEU A 58 8.58 -6.76 -13.23
C LEU A 58 9.67 -7.13 -14.22
N LEU A 59 9.99 -8.43 -14.27
CA LEU A 59 10.98 -8.97 -15.19
C LEU A 59 10.35 -9.20 -16.56
N GLY A 60 11.08 -8.85 -17.62
CA GLY A 60 10.62 -9.02 -19.01
C GLY A 60 9.46 -8.09 -19.39
N ASP A 61 8.64 -8.55 -20.34
CA ASP A 61 7.51 -7.78 -20.90
C ASP A 61 6.14 -8.26 -20.36
N PRO A 62 5.55 -7.58 -19.36
CA PRO A 62 4.25 -7.93 -18.82
C PRO A 62 3.07 -7.41 -19.66
N ARG A 63 3.30 -6.57 -20.68
CA ARG A 63 2.23 -5.86 -21.39
C ARG A 63 1.15 -6.77 -21.99
N PRO A 64 1.46 -7.94 -22.59
CA PRO A 64 0.43 -8.84 -23.11
C PRO A 64 -0.53 -9.31 -22.01
N GLU A 65 0.00 -9.68 -20.84
CA GLU A 65 -0.80 -10.14 -19.71
C GLU A 65 -1.60 -8.99 -19.08
N LEU A 66 -0.98 -7.82 -18.90
CA LEU A 66 -1.66 -6.63 -18.41
C LEU A 66 -2.83 -6.25 -19.31
N ASN A 67 -2.63 -6.23 -20.63
CA ASN A 67 -3.72 -5.97 -21.57
C ASN A 67 -4.84 -7.02 -21.44
N ARG A 68 -4.50 -8.31 -21.45
CA ARG A 68 -5.48 -9.40 -21.29
C ARG A 68 -6.36 -9.21 -20.05
N ARG A 69 -5.77 -8.86 -18.91
CA ARG A 69 -6.50 -8.64 -17.65
C ARG A 69 -7.38 -7.40 -17.69
N VAL A 70 -6.89 -6.27 -18.23
CA VAL A 70 -7.72 -5.07 -18.40
C VAL A 70 -8.91 -5.34 -19.33
N GLU A 71 -8.69 -6.06 -20.44
CA GLU A 71 -9.78 -6.46 -21.33
C GLU A 71 -10.83 -7.33 -20.62
N LYS A 72 -10.40 -8.22 -19.72
CA LYS A 72 -11.32 -9.03 -18.91
C LYS A 72 -12.15 -8.16 -17.96
N LEU A 73 -11.54 -7.15 -17.33
CA LEU A 73 -12.25 -6.18 -16.48
C LEU A 73 -13.26 -5.37 -17.30
N GLU A 74 -12.85 -4.85 -18.45
CA GLU A 74 -13.71 -4.09 -19.37
C GLU A 74 -14.90 -4.94 -19.84
N ARG A 75 -14.67 -6.19 -20.26
CA ARG A 75 -15.73 -7.12 -20.64
C ARG A 75 -16.66 -7.44 -19.47
N GLY A 76 -16.13 -7.54 -18.25
CA GLY A 76 -16.91 -7.72 -17.02
C GLY A 76 -17.87 -6.56 -16.76
N LEU A 77 -17.54 -5.34 -17.22
CA LEU A 77 -18.40 -4.16 -17.21
C LEU A 77 -19.34 -4.07 -18.44
N GLY A 78 -19.30 -5.05 -19.34
CA GLY A 78 -20.05 -5.04 -20.60
C GLY A 78 -19.47 -4.10 -21.65
N TRP A 79 -18.22 -3.64 -21.51
CA TRP A 79 -17.57 -2.74 -22.46
C TRP A 79 -16.88 -3.50 -23.60
N LEU A 80 -16.80 -2.86 -24.76
CA LEU A 80 -15.91 -3.30 -25.83
C LEU A 80 -14.48 -2.88 -25.47
N PRO A 81 -13.51 -3.81 -25.48
CA PRO A 81 -12.12 -3.47 -25.16
C PRO A 81 -11.57 -2.36 -26.05
N LYS A 82 -10.97 -1.35 -25.41
CA LYS A 82 -10.37 -0.22 -26.12
C LYS A 82 -8.94 -0.54 -26.50
N HIS A 83 -8.76 -1.16 -27.65
CA HIS A 83 -7.42 -1.41 -28.20
C HIS A 83 -6.74 -0.07 -28.57
N GLY A 84 -5.48 0.10 -28.18
CA GLY A 84 -4.66 1.29 -28.49
C GLY A 84 -4.76 2.46 -27.49
N ALA A 85 -5.76 2.48 -26.60
CA ALA A 85 -5.75 3.41 -25.47
C ALA A 85 -4.70 3.00 -24.43
N ASN A 86 -4.10 3.98 -23.73
CA ASN A 86 -3.08 3.68 -22.73
C ASN A 86 -3.70 2.96 -21.52
N LEU A 87 -2.94 2.04 -20.91
CA LEU A 87 -3.41 1.22 -19.79
C LEU A 87 -3.83 2.06 -18.55
N PRO A 88 -3.10 3.12 -18.14
CA PRO A 88 -3.51 3.95 -17.01
C PRO A 88 -4.89 4.60 -17.18
N GLU A 89 -5.19 5.13 -18.36
CA GLU A 89 -6.47 5.75 -18.66
C GLU A 89 -7.60 4.72 -18.65
N ARG A 90 -7.39 3.56 -19.28
CA ARG A 90 -8.36 2.45 -19.26
C ARG A 90 -8.66 2.01 -17.83
N LEU A 91 -7.64 1.87 -16.99
CA LEU A 91 -7.79 1.52 -15.58
C LEU A 91 -8.50 2.62 -14.79
N GLY A 92 -8.21 3.90 -15.07
CA GLY A 92 -8.96 5.02 -14.50
C GLY A 92 -10.45 4.93 -14.83
N GLN A 93 -10.81 4.63 -16.10
CA GLN A 93 -12.20 4.46 -16.51
C GLN A 93 -12.87 3.27 -15.81
N VAL A 94 -12.20 2.11 -15.78
CA VAL A 94 -12.68 0.91 -15.07
C VAL A 94 -12.92 1.20 -13.59
N GLY A 95 -11.96 1.82 -12.90
CA GLY A 95 -12.09 2.19 -11.49
C GLY A 95 -13.25 3.15 -11.22
N ASN A 96 -13.44 4.16 -12.09
CA ASN A 96 -14.56 5.09 -12.00
C ASN A 96 -15.92 4.39 -12.13
N ALA A 97 -16.04 3.44 -13.07
CA ALA A 97 -17.27 2.69 -13.30
C ALA A 97 -17.59 1.76 -12.13
N LEU A 98 -16.60 1.00 -11.66
CA LEU A 98 -16.78 0.09 -10.51
C LEU A 98 -17.19 0.83 -9.25
N LEU A 99 -16.56 1.97 -8.96
CA LEU A 99 -16.93 2.78 -7.81
C LEU A 99 -18.35 3.35 -7.96
N ALA A 100 -18.73 3.80 -9.16
CA ALA A 100 -20.07 4.34 -9.42
C ALA A 100 -21.17 3.31 -9.11
N VAL A 101 -20.96 2.02 -9.41
CA VAL A 101 -21.92 0.96 -9.03
C VAL A 101 -22.14 0.93 -7.51
N LYS A 102 -21.06 1.01 -6.73
CA LYS A 102 -21.12 1.00 -5.26
C LYS A 102 -21.69 2.29 -4.68
N GLU A 103 -21.44 3.42 -5.33
CA GLU A 103 -22.07 4.70 -4.97
C GLU A 103 -23.57 4.71 -5.27
N ILE A 104 -24.02 4.11 -6.37
CA ILE A 104 -25.44 3.97 -6.67
C ILE A 104 -26.11 3.07 -5.63
N GLU A 105 -25.48 1.95 -5.27
CA GLU A 105 -25.95 1.06 -4.20
C GLU A 105 -26.13 1.82 -2.87
N ARG A 106 -25.15 2.66 -2.49
CA ARG A 106 -25.16 3.37 -1.19
C ARG A 106 -25.96 4.67 -1.17
N PHE A 107 -25.87 5.47 -2.24
CA PHE A 107 -26.37 6.85 -2.32
C PHE A 107 -27.50 7.04 -3.36
N GLY A 108 -27.86 6.00 -4.11
CA GLY A 108 -28.85 6.06 -5.17
C GLY A 108 -28.37 6.75 -6.47
N ARG A 109 -27.15 7.27 -6.49
CA ARG A 109 -26.55 7.93 -7.66
C ARG A 109 -25.02 7.88 -7.61
N ALA A 110 -24.39 7.89 -8.79
CA ALA A 110 -22.96 8.10 -8.91
C ALA A 110 -22.57 9.48 -8.36
N GLN A 111 -21.39 9.58 -7.75
CA GLN A 111 -20.88 10.83 -7.20
C GLN A 111 -19.91 11.50 -8.16
N GLU A 112 -19.77 12.82 -8.03
CA GLU A 112 -18.85 13.64 -8.82
C GLU A 112 -17.53 13.89 -8.07
N GLY A 113 -16.48 14.26 -8.79
CA GLY A 113 -15.15 14.56 -8.23
C GLY A 113 -14.12 13.47 -8.55
N ALA A 114 -12.90 13.67 -8.03
CA ALA A 114 -11.80 12.75 -8.31
C ALA A 114 -12.01 11.37 -7.67
N LEU A 115 -11.46 10.33 -8.31
CA LEU A 115 -11.70 8.93 -7.91
C LEU A 115 -11.33 8.67 -6.44
N ASP A 116 -10.16 9.17 -6.01
CA ASP A 116 -9.66 8.98 -4.65
C ASP A 116 -10.51 9.71 -3.60
N GLU A 117 -11.06 10.88 -3.95
CA GLU A 117 -11.96 11.61 -3.05
C GLU A 117 -13.29 10.90 -2.88
N ARG A 118 -13.81 10.35 -3.98
CA ARG A 118 -15.03 9.55 -4.00
C ARG A 118 -14.87 8.28 -3.18
N ILE A 119 -13.75 7.56 -3.34
CA ILE A 119 -13.38 6.40 -2.50
C ILE A 119 -13.38 6.77 -1.02
N ARG A 120 -12.69 7.85 -0.66
CA ARG A 120 -12.60 8.31 0.73
C ARG A 120 -13.96 8.69 1.30
N ARG A 121 -14.83 9.36 0.54
CA ARG A 121 -16.19 9.69 0.99
C ARG A 121 -17.04 8.43 1.19
N LEU A 122 -17.05 7.50 0.23
CA LEU A 122 -17.83 6.27 0.34
C LEU A 122 -17.38 5.45 1.56
N THR A 123 -16.07 5.20 1.69
CA THR A 123 -15.52 4.46 2.84
C THR A 123 -15.79 5.16 4.17
N CYS A 124 -15.65 6.50 4.25
CA CYS A 124 -15.92 7.25 5.47
C CYS A 124 -17.38 7.09 5.93
N VAL A 125 -18.35 7.16 5.00
CA VAL A 125 -19.77 6.96 5.32
C VAL A 125 -20.04 5.53 5.78
N LEU A 126 -19.57 4.52 5.04
CA LEU A 126 -19.78 3.11 5.39
C LEU A 126 -19.20 2.77 6.76
N ILE A 127 -17.98 3.23 7.04
CA ILE A 127 -17.33 3.03 8.34
C ILE A 127 -18.10 3.78 9.44
N GLY A 128 -18.50 5.04 9.21
CA GLY A 128 -19.25 5.84 10.18
C GLY A 128 -20.58 5.19 10.58
N ASP A 129 -21.32 4.64 9.61
CA ASP A 129 -22.54 3.88 9.88
C ASP A 129 -22.28 2.65 10.78
N MET A 130 -21.17 1.94 10.55
CA MET A 130 -20.76 0.81 11.39
C MET A 130 -20.32 1.25 12.78
N GLU A 131 -19.60 2.37 12.92
CA GLU A 131 -19.24 2.94 14.22
C GLU A 131 -20.48 3.37 15.01
N LYS A 132 -21.45 4.04 14.38
CA LYS A 132 -22.74 4.33 15.02
C LYS A 132 -23.44 3.06 15.50
N ARG A 133 -23.50 2.04 14.65
CA ARG A 133 -24.20 0.79 14.95
C ARG A 133 -23.57 -0.02 16.09
N TYR A 134 -22.24 -0.12 16.12
CA TYR A 134 -21.53 -1.04 17.04
C TYR A 134 -20.82 -0.33 18.20
N LEU A 135 -20.54 0.97 18.08
CA LEU A 135 -19.83 1.78 19.08
C LEU A 135 -20.68 2.91 19.66
N GLY A 136 -21.84 3.19 19.07
CA GLY A 136 -22.75 4.26 19.50
C GLY A 136 -22.29 5.68 19.15
N LYS A 137 -21.15 5.83 18.46
CA LYS A 137 -20.62 7.12 17.99
C LYS A 137 -19.66 6.93 16.83
N GLU A 138 -19.39 8.00 16.09
CA GLU A 138 -18.37 8.04 15.05
C GLU A 138 -17.02 8.48 15.62
N TYR A 139 -15.96 8.04 14.96
CA TYR A 139 -14.60 8.46 15.25
C TYR A 139 -13.99 9.10 14.02
N GLU A 140 -13.17 10.13 14.26
CA GLU A 140 -12.35 10.75 13.23
C GLU A 140 -11.01 10.02 13.07
N GLY A 141 -10.31 10.35 11.98
CA GLY A 141 -8.96 9.88 11.71
C GLY A 141 -8.88 8.91 10.53
N TRP A 142 -7.78 8.15 10.47
CA TRP A 142 -7.49 7.29 9.33
C TRP A 142 -8.46 6.10 9.25
N ASN A 143 -9.06 5.88 8.08
CA ASN A 143 -10.09 4.85 7.87
C ASN A 143 -9.65 3.45 8.32
N LEU A 144 -8.39 3.08 8.11
CA LEU A 144 -7.90 1.75 8.49
C LEU A 144 -7.79 1.55 10.00
N GLU A 145 -7.51 2.60 10.77
CA GLU A 145 -7.58 2.52 12.24
C GLU A 145 -9.01 2.34 12.71
N ARG A 146 -9.96 3.05 12.08
CA ARG A 146 -11.40 2.90 12.35
C ARG A 146 -11.88 1.48 12.04
N VAL A 147 -11.48 0.93 10.89
CA VAL A 147 -11.76 -0.47 10.50
C VAL A 147 -11.18 -1.46 11.50
N ARG A 148 -9.90 -1.31 11.90
CA ARG A 148 -9.25 -2.21 12.87
C ARG A 148 -9.98 -2.21 14.22
N ARG A 149 -10.41 -1.04 14.70
CA ARG A 149 -11.19 -0.89 15.94
C ARG A 149 -12.50 -1.67 15.87
N LEU A 150 -13.25 -1.52 14.77
CA LEU A 150 -14.50 -2.24 14.56
C LEU A 150 -14.28 -3.76 14.44
N ARG A 151 -13.23 -4.18 13.70
CA ARG A 151 -12.89 -5.59 13.49
C ARG A 151 -12.61 -6.31 14.81
N LEU A 152 -11.90 -5.66 15.74
CA LEU A 152 -11.63 -6.23 17.07
C LEU A 152 -12.92 -6.59 17.83
N ILE A 153 -13.94 -5.75 17.72
CA ILE A 153 -15.22 -5.94 18.42
C ILE A 153 -16.09 -6.95 17.68
N LEU A 154 -16.17 -6.85 16.35
CA LEU A 154 -16.97 -7.75 15.53
C LEU A 154 -16.47 -9.20 15.58
N VAL A 155 -15.15 -9.42 15.62
CA VAL A 155 -14.57 -10.77 15.76
C VAL A 155 -14.91 -11.39 17.12
N ARG A 156 -14.87 -10.59 18.20
CA ARG A 156 -15.31 -11.05 19.53
C ARG A 156 -16.80 -11.39 19.51
N LYS A 157 -17.62 -10.48 18.99
CA LYS A 157 -19.07 -10.68 18.85
C LYS A 157 -19.41 -11.93 18.03
N LEU A 158 -18.69 -12.20 16.94
CA LEU A 158 -18.86 -13.41 16.13
C LEU A 158 -18.56 -14.68 16.93
N THR A 159 -17.56 -14.63 17.81
CA THR A 159 -17.17 -15.75 18.68
C THR A 159 -18.20 -16.00 19.78
N GLU A 160 -18.79 -14.93 20.31
CA GLU A 160 -19.86 -14.95 21.33
C GLU A 160 -21.20 -15.40 20.75
N SER A 161 -21.52 -15.02 19.51
CA SER A 161 -22.78 -15.37 18.85
C SER A 161 -22.73 -16.69 18.07
N ARG A 162 -21.74 -17.56 18.31
CA ARG A 162 -21.48 -18.74 17.47
C ARG A 162 -22.67 -19.70 17.34
N ASP A 163 -23.50 -19.78 18.38
CA ASP A 163 -24.66 -20.68 18.44
C ASP A 163 -25.96 -20.01 17.94
N ASP A 164 -25.91 -18.70 17.66
CA ASP A 164 -27.00 -17.94 17.04
C ASP A 164 -26.66 -17.68 15.56
N ALA A 165 -27.35 -18.41 14.69
CA ALA A 165 -27.11 -18.36 13.24
C ALA A 165 -27.41 -16.98 12.63
N ASP A 166 -28.47 -16.30 13.10
CA ASP A 166 -28.87 -15.00 12.56
C ASP A 166 -27.91 -13.90 13.05
N ALA A 167 -27.58 -13.89 14.35
CA ALA A 167 -26.60 -12.94 14.88
C ALA A 167 -25.20 -13.15 14.29
N SER A 168 -24.81 -14.39 14.04
CA SER A 168 -23.57 -14.73 13.33
C SER A 168 -23.59 -14.24 11.89
N ARG A 169 -24.68 -14.45 11.15
CA ARG A 169 -24.82 -13.96 9.75
C ARG A 169 -24.66 -12.45 9.69
N VAL A 170 -25.40 -11.70 10.52
CA VAL A 170 -25.33 -10.23 10.56
C VAL A 170 -23.91 -9.74 10.91
N THR A 171 -23.19 -10.46 11.78
CA THR A 171 -21.82 -10.09 12.15
C THR A 171 -20.82 -10.39 11.02
N ARG A 172 -21.03 -11.46 10.23
CA ARG A 172 -20.23 -11.73 9.02
C ARG A 172 -20.45 -10.69 7.94
N GLU A 173 -21.71 -10.33 7.66
CA GLU A 173 -22.04 -9.26 6.70
C GLU A 173 -21.36 -7.93 7.09
N ALA A 174 -21.33 -7.59 8.38
CA ALA A 174 -20.62 -6.40 8.84
C ALA A 174 -19.10 -6.51 8.63
N LEU A 175 -18.50 -7.69 8.84
CA LEU A 175 -17.08 -7.92 8.55
C LEU A 175 -16.76 -7.86 7.06
N GLU A 176 -17.68 -8.30 6.19
CA GLU A 176 -17.55 -8.18 4.73
C GLU A 176 -17.56 -6.71 4.29
N VAL A 177 -18.43 -5.87 4.87
CA VAL A 177 -18.43 -4.41 4.62
C VAL A 177 -17.10 -3.78 5.06
N LEU A 178 -16.53 -4.21 6.19
CA LEU A 178 -15.22 -3.72 6.62
C LEU A 178 -14.08 -4.15 5.71
N LEU A 179 -14.09 -5.40 5.25
CA LEU A 179 -13.12 -5.89 4.27
C LEU A 179 -13.23 -5.10 2.97
N PHE A 180 -14.44 -4.85 2.48
CA PHE A 180 -14.67 -3.99 1.32
C PHE A 180 -14.10 -2.58 1.53
N CYS A 181 -14.32 -1.96 2.70
CA CYS A 181 -13.78 -0.64 2.99
C CYS A 181 -12.25 -0.63 3.08
N GLU A 182 -11.64 -1.67 3.65
CA GLU A 182 -10.18 -1.87 3.70
C GLU A 182 -9.60 -1.98 2.29
N ASN A 183 -10.17 -2.86 1.46
CA ASN A 183 -9.76 -3.04 0.07
C ASN A 183 -9.93 -1.76 -0.74
N LEU A 184 -11.07 -1.08 -0.63
CA LEU A 184 -11.33 0.16 -1.35
C LEU A 184 -10.36 1.28 -0.94
N SER A 185 -9.99 1.35 0.35
CA SER A 185 -9.02 2.32 0.87
C SER A 185 -7.59 2.08 0.35
N ALA A 186 -7.28 0.88 -0.17
CA ALA A 186 -5.99 0.57 -0.77
C ALA A 186 -5.86 1.05 -2.22
N HIS A 187 -6.99 1.36 -2.89
CA HIS A 187 -6.97 1.93 -4.23
C HIS A 187 -6.51 3.38 -4.19
N SER A 188 -5.63 3.74 -5.13
CA SER A 188 -5.21 5.12 -5.35
C SER A 188 -5.02 5.34 -6.84
N HIS A 189 -5.85 6.19 -7.44
CA HIS A 189 -5.68 6.64 -8.81
C HIS A 189 -4.46 7.54 -8.94
N GLU A 190 -4.27 8.44 -7.99
CA GLU A 190 -3.10 9.30 -7.89
C GLU A 190 -1.79 8.51 -7.89
N TYR A 191 -1.72 7.40 -7.14
CA TYR A 191 -0.57 6.49 -7.17
C TYR A 191 -0.26 6.00 -8.59
N LEU A 192 -1.26 5.61 -9.37
CA LEU A 192 -1.04 5.21 -10.75
C LEU A 192 -0.62 6.39 -11.65
N ALA A 193 -1.23 7.57 -11.45
CA ALA A 193 -1.10 8.71 -12.33
C ALA A 193 0.20 9.52 -12.15
N GLU A 194 0.73 9.61 -10.93
CA GLU A 194 1.95 10.39 -10.64
C GLU A 194 3.18 9.90 -11.42
N ARG A 195 3.39 8.58 -11.42
CA ARG A 195 4.53 7.94 -12.07
C ARG A 195 4.10 6.58 -12.62
N PRO A 196 3.38 6.55 -13.76
CA PRO A 196 2.86 5.29 -14.26
C PRO A 196 4.03 4.37 -14.67
N SER A 197 4.03 3.17 -14.10
CA SER A 197 4.97 2.10 -14.42
C SER A 197 4.19 0.80 -14.63
N LEU A 198 4.84 -0.20 -15.20
CA LEU A 198 4.22 -1.51 -15.40
C LEU A 198 3.88 -2.17 -14.07
N GLU A 199 4.69 -1.95 -13.02
CA GLU A 199 4.41 -2.40 -11.66
C GLU A 199 3.15 -1.74 -11.10
N ARG A 200 3.05 -0.40 -11.17
CA ARG A 200 1.86 0.31 -10.67
C ARG A 200 0.58 -0.09 -11.41
N ILE A 201 0.68 -0.36 -12.71
CA ILE A 201 -0.42 -0.88 -13.53
C ILE A 201 -0.80 -2.29 -13.08
N ALA A 202 0.18 -3.19 -12.93
CA ALA A 202 -0.04 -4.55 -12.45
C ALA A 202 -0.72 -4.56 -11.07
N GLU A 203 -0.19 -3.78 -10.13
CA GLU A 203 -0.72 -3.61 -8.79
C GLU A 203 -2.16 -3.08 -8.81
N THR A 204 -2.46 -2.14 -9.71
CA THR A 204 -3.81 -1.59 -9.85
C THR A 204 -4.78 -2.63 -10.40
N ILE A 205 -4.39 -3.38 -11.43
CA ILE A 205 -5.19 -4.49 -11.95
C ILE A 205 -5.48 -5.49 -10.84
N GLN A 206 -4.45 -5.95 -10.13
CA GLN A 206 -4.58 -6.95 -9.07
C GLN A 206 -5.48 -6.45 -7.94
N ARG A 207 -5.37 -5.18 -7.52
CA ARG A 207 -6.29 -4.58 -6.54
C ARG A 207 -7.74 -4.58 -7.02
N ILE A 208 -7.96 -4.24 -8.29
CA ILE A 208 -9.32 -4.25 -8.87
C ILE A 208 -9.86 -5.68 -8.92
N GLU A 209 -9.06 -6.64 -9.39
CA GLU A 209 -9.42 -8.05 -9.46
C GLU A 209 -9.76 -8.62 -8.07
N GLU A 210 -8.96 -8.33 -7.05
CA GLU A 210 -9.22 -8.73 -5.66
C GLU A 210 -10.51 -8.12 -5.13
N THR A 211 -10.73 -6.81 -5.36
CA THR A 211 -11.95 -6.12 -4.92
C THR A 211 -13.21 -6.68 -5.58
N MET A 212 -13.11 -7.16 -6.83
CA MET A 212 -14.24 -7.70 -7.58
C MET A 212 -14.53 -9.18 -7.31
N ALA A 213 -13.48 -9.99 -7.17
CA ALA A 213 -13.62 -11.45 -7.21
C ALA A 213 -13.32 -12.14 -5.88
N ASP A 214 -12.72 -11.45 -4.90
CA ASP A 214 -12.23 -12.02 -3.63
C ASP A 214 -11.47 -13.35 -3.84
N ARG A 215 -10.68 -13.41 -4.92
CA ARG A 215 -9.90 -14.59 -5.32
C ARG A 215 -8.44 -14.42 -4.97
N MET A 216 -7.75 -15.55 -4.79
CA MET A 216 -6.30 -15.58 -4.67
C MET A 216 -5.65 -14.90 -5.87
N GLU A 217 -4.60 -14.13 -5.57
CA GLU A 217 -3.86 -13.35 -6.55
C GLU A 217 -3.09 -14.26 -7.52
N GLU A 218 -3.25 -13.98 -8.81
CA GLU A 218 -2.40 -14.55 -9.86
C GLU A 218 -1.28 -13.56 -10.17
N PRO A 219 0.00 -13.94 -10.05
CA PRO A 219 1.13 -13.10 -10.46
C PRO A 219 1.00 -12.69 -11.93
N VAL A 220 1.28 -11.43 -12.24
CA VAL A 220 1.32 -10.93 -13.64
C VAL A 220 2.55 -11.44 -14.39
N GLY A 221 3.65 -11.65 -13.66
CA GLY A 221 4.92 -12.12 -14.20
C GLY A 221 5.93 -12.36 -13.08
N GLU A 222 7.15 -12.69 -13.47
CA GLU A 222 8.25 -12.84 -12.52
C GLU A 222 8.65 -11.48 -11.94
N LEU A 223 8.98 -11.46 -10.65
CA LEU A 223 9.39 -10.27 -9.92
C LEU A 223 10.83 -10.42 -9.44
N GLY A 224 11.65 -9.42 -9.72
CA GLY A 224 12.94 -9.21 -9.06
C GLY A 224 12.79 -8.22 -7.91
N ALA A 225 13.54 -8.41 -6.83
CA ALA A 225 13.51 -7.50 -5.68
C ALA A 225 14.88 -6.90 -5.40
N THR A 226 14.98 -5.57 -5.41
CA THR A 226 16.15 -4.85 -4.91
C THR A 226 15.92 -4.47 -3.46
N LEU A 227 16.94 -4.65 -2.63
CA LEU A 227 16.89 -4.38 -1.20
C LEU A 227 18.01 -3.42 -0.80
N ALA A 228 17.66 -2.41 -0.01
CA ALA A 228 18.62 -1.46 0.54
C ALA A 228 18.44 -1.36 2.05
N VAL A 229 19.55 -1.36 2.79
CA VAL A 229 19.56 -1.18 4.25
C VAL A 229 20.11 0.19 4.56
N GLY A 230 19.30 1.02 5.21
CA GLY A 230 19.70 2.38 5.58
C GLY A 230 20.49 2.46 6.88
N PRO A 231 20.97 3.67 7.22
CA PRO A 231 21.73 3.91 8.44
C PRO A 231 20.90 3.58 9.69
N ALA A 232 21.59 3.14 10.74
CA ALA A 232 20.97 2.82 12.02
C ALA A 232 20.34 4.07 12.67
N VAL A 233 19.08 3.94 13.09
CA VAL A 233 18.39 4.92 13.95
C VAL A 233 18.56 4.48 15.40
N ASP A 234 19.33 5.24 16.18
CA ASP A 234 19.49 4.99 17.62
C ASP A 234 18.27 5.49 18.39
N VAL A 235 17.57 4.57 19.05
CA VAL A 235 16.33 4.83 19.78
C VAL A 235 16.55 5.81 20.94
N ARG A 236 17.76 5.82 21.53
CA ARG A 236 18.08 6.70 22.66
C ARG A 236 17.97 8.18 22.29
N ALA A 237 18.21 8.53 21.02
CA ALA A 237 18.04 9.89 20.51
C ALA A 237 16.58 10.39 20.56
N PHE A 238 15.63 9.49 20.79
CA PHE A 238 14.19 9.75 20.84
C PHE A 238 13.58 9.48 22.22
N ALA A 239 14.38 9.13 23.23
CA ALA A 239 13.89 8.76 24.57
C ALA A 239 13.19 9.92 25.32
N SER A 240 13.61 11.16 25.08
CA SER A 240 13.04 12.38 25.70
C SER A 240 11.95 13.04 24.85
N LYS A 241 11.78 12.63 23.59
CA LYS A 241 10.79 13.19 22.67
C LYS A 241 9.48 12.38 22.79
N ARG A 242 8.56 12.85 23.63
CA ARG A 242 7.19 12.30 23.64
C ARG A 242 6.50 12.65 22.31
N ALA A 243 5.68 11.74 21.81
CA ALA A 243 4.71 12.05 20.76
C ALA A 243 3.87 13.25 21.25
N ALA A 244 3.85 14.34 20.48
CA ALA A 244 2.82 15.35 20.68
C ALA A 244 1.48 14.68 20.34
N ARG A 245 0.41 15.10 21.03
CA ARG A 245 -0.91 14.43 21.00
C ARG A 245 -1.46 14.22 19.58
N ASP A 246 -0.99 15.03 18.61
CA ASP A 246 -1.44 15.04 17.22
C ASP A 246 -0.31 14.87 16.17
N ALA A 247 0.96 14.68 16.56
CA ALA A 247 2.10 14.68 15.62
C ALA A 247 2.71 13.29 15.33
N GLY A 248 2.14 12.22 15.89
CA GLY A 248 2.69 10.88 15.79
C GLY A 248 4.01 10.69 16.55
N ASP A 249 4.58 9.49 16.45
CA ASP A 249 5.84 9.13 17.12
C ASP A 249 7.07 9.58 16.29
N PRO A 250 7.94 10.46 16.82
CA PRO A 250 9.13 10.92 16.11
C PRO A 250 10.11 9.79 15.71
N LEU A 251 10.17 8.70 16.48
CA LEU A 251 10.99 7.54 16.14
C LEU A 251 10.43 6.82 14.91
N THR A 252 9.11 6.63 14.89
CA THR A 252 8.39 6.01 13.78
C THR A 252 8.48 6.86 12.52
N ALA A 253 8.37 8.19 12.66
CA ALA A 253 8.59 9.12 11.55
C ALA A 253 10.01 9.01 10.97
N ALA A 254 11.04 9.01 11.82
CA ALA A 254 12.43 8.85 11.37
C ALA A 254 12.67 7.52 10.63
N ALA A 255 12.08 6.42 11.11
CA ALA A 255 12.13 5.14 10.43
C ALA A 255 11.39 5.17 9.07
N ALA A 256 10.21 5.80 9.02
CA ALA A 256 9.43 5.96 7.79
C ALA A 256 10.20 6.79 6.74
N ASP A 257 10.80 7.90 7.15
CA ASP A 257 11.57 8.78 6.26
C ASP A 257 12.82 8.08 5.74
N GLY A 258 13.48 7.27 6.57
CA GLY A 258 14.56 6.39 6.14
C GLY A 258 14.13 5.41 5.05
N MET A 259 13.00 4.71 5.23
CA MET A 259 12.47 3.78 4.22
C MET A 259 12.05 4.49 2.93
N LYS A 260 11.39 5.65 3.02
CA LYS A 260 11.01 6.48 1.86
C LYS A 260 12.24 6.92 1.07
N SER A 261 13.29 7.36 1.76
CA SER A 261 14.53 7.81 1.13
C SER A 261 15.21 6.68 0.35
N LEU A 262 15.29 5.48 0.95
CA LEU A 262 15.82 4.29 0.27
C LEU A 262 14.99 3.92 -0.96
N LEU A 263 13.67 4.00 -0.85
CA LEU A 263 12.77 3.69 -1.97
C LEU A 263 12.93 4.67 -3.14
N LEU A 264 13.03 5.97 -2.84
CA LEU A 264 13.33 7.00 -3.84
C LEU A 264 14.68 6.76 -4.52
N GLN A 265 15.72 6.43 -3.76
CA GLN A 265 17.04 6.09 -4.32
C GLN A 265 16.98 4.88 -5.25
N MET A 266 16.29 3.80 -4.86
CA MET A 266 16.13 2.63 -5.73
C MET A 266 15.32 2.96 -6.99
N LEU A 267 14.31 3.83 -6.87
CA LEU A 267 13.53 4.31 -8.00
C LEU A 267 14.33 5.20 -8.98
N GLU A 268 15.33 5.93 -8.48
CA GLU A 268 16.27 6.73 -9.29
C GLU A 268 17.33 5.84 -9.95
N GLN A 269 17.85 4.85 -9.22
CA GLN A 269 18.82 3.88 -9.73
C GLN A 269 18.22 2.96 -10.81
N GLY A 270 16.95 2.61 -10.64
CA GLY A 270 16.26 1.66 -11.50
C GLY A 270 16.62 0.20 -11.23
N PRO A 271 16.04 -0.72 -12.01
CA PRO A 271 16.32 -2.15 -11.89
C PRO A 271 17.75 -2.48 -12.37
N PRO A 272 18.35 -3.57 -11.87
CA PRO A 272 19.58 -4.12 -12.42
C PRO A 272 19.50 -4.31 -13.95
N PRO A 273 20.54 -3.93 -14.73
CA PRO A 273 20.49 -3.97 -16.19
C PRO A 273 20.26 -5.37 -16.78
N ASP A 274 20.66 -6.43 -16.07
CA ASP A 274 20.53 -7.83 -16.47
C ASP A 274 19.09 -8.37 -16.34
N TRP A 275 18.20 -7.62 -15.69
CA TRP A 275 16.82 -8.05 -15.43
C TRP A 275 15.86 -7.80 -16.60
N ASN A 276 16.32 -7.10 -17.65
CA ASN A 276 15.53 -6.81 -18.86
C ASN A 276 14.15 -6.18 -18.55
N CYS A 277 14.07 -5.40 -17.48
CA CYS A 277 12.85 -4.69 -17.12
C CYS A 277 12.55 -3.62 -18.17
N LEU A 278 11.28 -3.52 -18.56
CA LEU A 278 10.83 -2.45 -19.45
C LEU A 278 10.78 -1.10 -18.73
N PRO A 279 11.00 0.02 -19.44
CA PRO A 279 10.94 1.35 -18.84
C PRO A 279 9.51 1.70 -18.39
N PRO A 280 9.36 2.71 -17.51
CA PRO A 280 8.06 3.25 -17.13
C PRO A 280 7.22 3.67 -18.35
N VAL A 281 5.90 3.68 -18.18
CA VAL A 281 4.94 3.89 -19.27
C VAL A 281 4.23 5.23 -19.12
N GLY A 282 4.24 6.05 -20.18
CA GLY A 282 3.57 7.35 -20.20
C GLY A 282 4.43 8.52 -19.73
N ASN A 283 3.93 9.74 -19.93
CA ASN A 283 4.55 10.95 -19.40
C ASN A 283 4.02 11.19 -17.98
N PRO A 284 4.88 11.31 -16.95
CA PRO A 284 4.44 11.65 -15.61
C PRO A 284 3.73 13.00 -15.61
N LEU A 285 2.74 13.17 -14.73
CA LEU A 285 2.17 14.47 -14.42
C LEU A 285 3.22 15.29 -13.64
N SER A 286 4.19 15.88 -14.37
CA SER A 286 5.28 16.78 -13.93
C SER A 286 6.69 16.19 -13.67
N SER A 287 7.61 16.63 -14.56
CA SER A 287 9.04 17.00 -14.45
C SER A 287 10.10 16.26 -13.61
N ALA A 288 9.81 15.28 -12.76
CA ALA A 288 10.83 14.89 -11.76
C ALA A 288 11.90 13.88 -12.18
N VAL A 289 11.75 13.07 -13.24
CA VAL A 289 12.79 12.08 -13.59
C VAL A 289 12.87 11.88 -15.11
N GLN A 290 13.70 12.70 -15.77
CA GLN A 290 14.32 12.25 -17.01
C GLN A 290 15.41 11.25 -16.61
N TRP A 291 15.25 9.99 -17.00
CA TRP A 291 16.33 9.02 -16.96
C TRP A 291 17.47 9.59 -17.82
N SER A 292 18.54 10.03 -17.18
CA SER A 292 19.77 10.33 -17.90
C SER A 292 20.24 9.00 -18.48
N ASN A 293 20.18 8.88 -19.80
CA ASN A 293 20.95 7.88 -20.53
C ASN A 293 22.43 8.20 -20.27
N GLY A 294 22.96 7.68 -19.16
CA GLY A 294 24.35 7.77 -18.81
C GLY A 294 25.16 7.07 -19.88
N ALA A 295 25.80 7.87 -20.72
CA ALA A 295 26.78 7.41 -21.68
C ALA A 295 27.78 6.48 -20.97
N VAL A 296 27.93 5.28 -21.52
CA VAL A 296 28.97 4.33 -21.16
C VAL A 296 30.32 5.04 -21.34
N VAL A 297 30.91 5.49 -20.23
CA VAL A 297 32.31 5.91 -20.22
C VAL A 297 33.13 4.63 -20.34
N LYS A 298 33.67 4.39 -21.54
CA LYS A 298 34.67 3.34 -21.74
C LYS A 298 35.89 3.66 -20.87
N PRO A 299 36.46 2.69 -20.15
CA PRO A 299 37.69 2.91 -19.40
C PRO A 299 38.83 3.16 -20.40
N ASP A 300 39.51 4.28 -20.19
CA ASP A 300 40.67 4.68 -20.97
C ASP A 300 41.83 3.71 -20.66
N LYS A 301 42.20 2.93 -21.67
CA LYS A 301 43.37 2.07 -21.63
C LYS A 301 44.58 2.94 -21.93
N HIS A 302 45.20 3.57 -20.93
CA HIS A 302 46.64 3.90 -20.94
C HIS A 302 47.07 4.54 -19.60
N ALA A 303 47.66 3.74 -18.72
CA ALA A 303 48.71 4.16 -17.79
C ALA A 303 49.36 2.91 -17.16
N VAL A 304 50.18 2.23 -17.96
CA VAL A 304 51.28 1.39 -17.46
C VAL A 304 52.54 2.02 -18.02
N THR A 305 53.24 2.74 -17.15
CA THR A 305 54.71 2.76 -16.95
C THR A 305 55.00 3.76 -15.85
#